data_AF-A0A0C2FML5-F1
#
_entry.id   AF-A0A0C2FML5-F1
#
_cell.length_a   1.000
_cell.length_b   1.000
_cell.length_c   1.000
_cell.angle_alpha   90.00
_cell.angle_beta   90.00
_cell.angle_gamma   90.00
#
_symmetry.space_group_name_H-M   'P 1'
#
loop_
_entity.id
_entity.type
_entity.pdbx_description
1 polymer ?
#
loop_
_entity_poly.entity_id
_entity_poly.type
_entity_poly.pdbx_seq_one_letter_code
_entity_poly.pdbx_strand_id
1 'polypeptide(L)'
;TVKDAETYYGNVTEANINNKPPIWRLEYNTRQFYNMSDFSPQSWSDLSDRLWKDKNLFRGFIKHYYRNDFNNECYIDERCRRKFVCEMKKARSYDESFCASLN
;
A
#
# COMPACT_ATOMS: atom_id res chain seq x y z
N THR A 1 11.85 13.92 11.59
CA THR A 1 11.56 12.66 10.88
C THR A 1 10.14 12.22 11.19
N VAL A 2 9.51 11.48 10.28
CA VAL A 2 8.16 10.93 10.51
C VAL A 2 8.22 9.87 11.62
N LYS A 3 7.22 9.85 12.50
CA LYS A 3 7.16 8.93 13.65
C LYS A 3 6.00 7.93 13.58
N ASP A 4 4.92 8.31 12.90
CA ASP A 4 3.78 7.45 12.64
C ASP A 4 2.98 8.00 11.44
N ALA A 5 2.07 7.19 10.88
CA ALA A 5 1.14 7.61 9.83
C ALA A 5 -0.17 6.81 9.86
N GLU A 6 -1.28 7.53 9.91
CA GLU A 6 -2.63 6.99 9.84
C GLU A 6 -3.31 7.42 8.55
N THR A 7 -4.12 6.53 7.99
CA THR A 7 -5.04 6.87 6.89
C THR A 7 -6.46 6.77 7.39
N TYR A 8 -7.27 7.78 7.08
CA TYR A 8 -8.71 7.77 7.27
C TYR A 8 -9.42 7.72 5.93
N TYR A 9 -10.58 7.08 5.88
CA TYR A 9 -11.44 7.04 4.69
C TYR A 9 -12.89 7.35 5.05
N GLY A 10 -13.62 7.88 4.08
CA GLY A 10 -15.07 8.07 4.13
C GLY A 10 -15.72 7.20 3.07
N ASN A 11 -16.66 6.33 3.46
CA ASN A 11 -17.37 5.49 2.51
C ASN A 11 -18.38 6.34 1.70
N VAL A 12 -18.05 6.63 0.44
CA VAL A 12 -18.88 7.45 -0.45
C VAL A 12 -20.19 6.77 -0.82
N THR A 13 -20.21 5.45 -0.96
CA THR A 13 -21.43 4.68 -1.23
C THR A 13 -22.42 4.83 -0.07
N GLU A 14 -21.94 4.69 1.17
CA GLU A 14 -22.75 4.90 2.37
C GLU A 14 -23.24 6.35 2.48
N ALA A 15 -22.36 7.32 2.24
CA ALA A 15 -22.71 8.74 2.27
C ALA A 15 -23.83 9.08 1.27
N ASN A 16 -23.70 8.57 0.05
CA ASN A 16 -24.66 8.79 -1.04
C ASN A 16 -26.00 8.10 -0.76
N ILE A 17 -26.01 6.84 -0.30
CA ILE A 17 -27.24 6.10 0.04
C ILE A 17 -28.03 6.82 1.13
N ASN A 18 -27.33 7.35 2.13
CA ASN A 18 -27.96 8.01 3.28
C ASN A 18 -28.23 9.50 3.07
N ASN A 19 -27.80 10.08 1.94
CA ASN A 19 -27.81 11.52 1.66
C ASN A 19 -27.24 12.35 2.83
N LYS A 20 -26.08 11.91 3.35
CA LYS A 20 -25.38 12.52 4.48
C LYS A 20 -23.89 12.66 4.18
N PRO A 21 -23.18 13.61 4.81
CA PRO A 21 -21.72 13.66 4.73
C PRO A 21 -21.07 12.33 5.15
N PRO A 22 -19.91 11.96 4.59
CA PRO A 22 -19.23 10.72 4.94
C PRO A 22 -18.77 10.76 6.40
N ILE A 23 -18.97 9.62 7.09
CA ILE A 23 -18.36 9.38 8.40
C ILE A 23 -16.92 8.93 8.17
N TRP A 24 -15.96 9.72 8.63
CA TRP A 24 -14.54 9.40 8.55
C TRP A 24 -14.18 8.31 9.55
N ARG A 25 -13.52 7.26 9.07
CA ARG A 25 -13.09 6.12 9.88
C ARG A 25 -11.61 5.88 9.66
N LEU A 26 -10.90 5.50 10.73
CA LEU A 26 -9.52 5.04 10.62
C LEU A 26 -9.51 3.80 9.72
N GLU A 27 -8.79 3.87 8.60
CA GLU A 27 -8.59 2.73 7.72
C GLU A 27 -7.50 1.83 8.29
N TYR A 28 -6.31 2.40 8.51
CA TYR A 28 -5.18 1.71 9.10
C TYR A 28 -4.14 2.69 9.64
N ASN A 29 -3.37 2.21 10.62
CA ASN A 29 -2.10 2.78 11.02
C ASN A 29 -0.98 2.03 10.26
N THR A 30 -0.12 2.78 9.57
CA THR A 30 0.91 2.24 8.67
C THR A 30 1.91 1.38 9.44
N ARG A 31 2.35 1.85 10.60
CA ARG A 31 3.33 1.16 11.43
C ARG A 31 2.79 -0.18 11.90
N GLN A 32 1.57 -0.16 12.43
CA GLN A 32 0.91 -1.34 12.99
C GLN A 32 0.59 -2.36 11.89
N PHE A 33 -0.03 -1.92 10.80
CA PHE A 33 -0.47 -2.82 9.73
C PHE A 33 0.70 -3.51 9.03
N TYR A 34 1.74 -2.74 8.68
CA TYR A 34 2.92 -3.29 8.01
C TYR A 34 3.98 -3.80 8.99
N ASN A 35 3.72 -3.80 10.30
CA ASN A 35 4.68 -4.21 11.33
C ASN A 35 6.07 -3.56 11.12
N MET A 36 6.09 -2.23 10.99
CA MET A 36 7.32 -1.46 10.79
C MET A 36 7.90 -1.01 12.13
N SER A 37 9.21 -1.14 12.30
CA SER A 37 9.91 -0.65 13.50
C SER A 37 9.92 0.87 13.56
N ASP A 38 10.11 1.52 12.41
CA ASP A 38 10.12 2.97 12.23
C ASP A 38 9.79 3.35 10.77
N PHE A 39 9.99 4.63 10.43
CA PHE A 39 9.73 5.19 9.10
C PHE A 39 11.04 5.61 8.41
N SER A 40 12.16 4.99 8.76
CA SER A 40 13.44 5.20 8.09
C SER A 40 13.37 4.69 6.64
N PRO A 41 14.22 5.23 5.73
CA PRO A 41 14.30 4.71 4.37
C PRO A 41 14.55 3.20 4.30
N GLN A 42 15.32 2.65 5.25
CA GLN A 42 15.56 1.21 5.32
C GLN A 42 14.28 0.42 5.61
N SER A 43 13.47 0.86 6.58
CA SER A 43 12.19 0.20 6.90
C SER A 43 11.23 0.17 5.70
N TRP A 44 11.23 1.23 4.87
CA TRP A 44 10.46 1.25 3.62
C TRP A 44 11.03 0.31 2.55
N SER A 45 12.36 0.25 2.43
CA SER A 45 13.05 -0.73 1.56
C SER A 45 12.70 -2.17 1.95
N ASP A 46 12.78 -2.49 3.24
CA ASP A 46 12.43 -3.82 3.78
C ASP A 46 10.96 -4.17 3.55
N LEU A 47 10.06 -3.19 3.70
CA LEU A 47 8.64 -3.37 3.36
C LEU A 47 8.46 -3.72 1.88
N SER A 48 9.18 -3.05 0.96
CA SER A 48 9.06 -3.36 -0.48
C SER A 48 9.46 -4.81 -0.80
N ASP A 49 10.48 -5.34 -0.12
CA ASP A 49 10.90 -6.74 -0.28
C ASP A 49 9.88 -7.73 0.31
N ARG A 50 9.28 -7.37 1.44
CA ARG A 50 8.20 -8.16 2.05
C ARG A 50 6.96 -8.18 1.18
N LEU A 51 6.58 -7.05 0.58
CA LEU A 51 5.47 -6.96 -0.37
C LEU A 51 5.71 -7.80 -1.64
N TRP A 52 6.96 -7.92 -2.09
CA TRP A 52 7.30 -8.83 -3.19
C TRP A 52 7.16 -10.31 -2.80
N LYS A 53 7.54 -10.69 -1.58
CA LYS A 53 7.56 -12.10 -1.15
C LYS A 53 6.19 -12.59 -0.64
N ASP A 54 5.48 -11.75 0.10
CA ASP A 54 4.22 -12.09 0.75
C ASP A 54 3.00 -11.56 -0.03
N LYS A 55 2.31 -12.47 -0.73
CA LYS A 55 1.09 -12.16 -1.50
C LYS A 55 -0.05 -11.66 -0.62
N ASN A 56 -0.17 -12.13 0.61
CA ASN A 56 -1.25 -11.73 1.51
C ASN A 56 -1.00 -10.32 2.06
N LEU A 57 0.25 -10.02 2.43
CA LEU A 57 0.65 -8.66 2.80
C LEU A 57 0.41 -7.69 1.63
N PHE A 58 0.76 -8.09 0.40
CA PHE A 58 0.53 -7.29 -0.79
C PHE A 58 -0.96 -7.10 -1.11
N ARG A 59 -1.80 -8.12 -0.88
CA ARG A 59 -3.26 -7.98 -0.98
C ARG A 59 -3.78 -6.89 -0.05
N GLY A 60 -3.27 -6.85 1.18
CA GLY A 60 -3.55 -5.77 2.14
C GLY A 60 -3.09 -4.41 1.62
N PHE A 61 -1.85 -4.32 1.13
CA PHE A 61 -1.31 -3.09 0.54
C PHE A 61 -2.17 -2.55 -0.61
N ILE A 62 -2.58 -3.41 -1.55
CA ILE A 62 -3.40 -2.98 -2.69
C ILE A 62 -4.78 -2.50 -2.23
N LYS A 63 -5.38 -3.17 -1.25
CA LYS A 63 -6.62 -2.70 -0.64
C LYS A 63 -6.48 -1.28 -0.07
N HIS A 64 -5.38 -1.01 0.63
CA HIS A 64 -5.08 0.33 1.16
C HIS A 64 -4.71 1.36 0.09
N TYR A 65 -4.01 0.95 -0.98
CA TYR A 65 -3.70 1.80 -2.12
C TYR A 65 -4.97 2.36 -2.76
N TYR A 66 -6.01 1.53 -2.87
CA TYR A 66 -7.33 1.92 -3.38
C TYR A 66 -8.33 2.34 -2.28
N ARG A 67 -7.86 2.69 -1.07
CA ARG A 67 -8.72 3.21 0.02
C ARG A 67 -9.95 2.33 0.32
N ASN A 68 -9.77 1.01 0.28
CA ASN A 68 -10.83 0.03 0.52
C ASN A 68 -11.99 0.05 -0.50
N ASP A 69 -11.83 0.73 -1.64
CA ASP A 69 -12.87 0.88 -2.67
C ASP A 69 -12.89 -0.28 -3.69
N PHE A 70 -11.74 -0.92 -3.94
CA PHE A 70 -11.59 -1.92 -5.00
C PHE A 70 -11.02 -3.25 -4.49
N ASN A 71 -11.74 -4.36 -4.71
CA ASN A 71 -11.22 -5.71 -4.48
C ASN A 71 -10.37 -6.16 -5.68
N ASN A 72 -9.13 -5.67 -5.70
CA ASN A 72 -8.20 -5.94 -6.79
C ASN A 72 -7.58 -7.35 -6.69
N GLU A 73 -7.59 -8.11 -7.79
CA GLU A 73 -6.90 -9.40 -7.92
C GLU A 73 -5.39 -9.27 -8.23
N CYS A 74 -4.82 -8.06 -8.24
CA CYS A 74 -3.40 -7.81 -8.49
C CYS A 74 -2.44 -8.62 -7.59
N TYR A 75 -2.90 -9.08 -6.43
CA TYR A 75 -2.10 -9.89 -5.52
C TYR A 75 -1.82 -11.31 -6.01
N ILE A 76 -2.63 -11.84 -6.94
CA ILE A 76 -2.36 -13.12 -7.59
C ILE A 76 -1.55 -12.97 -8.89
N ASP A 77 -1.64 -11.83 -9.57
CA ASP A 77 -0.85 -11.53 -10.77
C ASP A 77 0.53 -10.97 -10.41
N GLU A 78 1.56 -11.78 -10.66
CA GLU A 78 2.94 -11.42 -10.41
C GLU A 78 3.39 -10.18 -11.19
N ARG A 79 2.96 -10.01 -12.46
CA ARG A 79 3.32 -8.84 -13.27
C ARG A 79 2.71 -7.57 -12.68
N CYS A 80 1.47 -7.66 -12.22
CA CYS A 80 0.82 -6.56 -11.52
C CYS A 80 1.55 -6.21 -10.22
N ARG A 81 1.84 -7.21 -9.37
CA ARG A 81 2.59 -7.01 -8.13
C ARG A 81 3.97 -6.41 -8.37
N ARG A 82 4.70 -6.90 -9.37
CA ARG A 82 6.03 -6.39 -9.75
C ARG A 82 5.96 -4.91 -10.07
N LYS A 83 4.93 -4.47 -10.81
CA LYS A 83 4.74 -3.05 -11.15
C LYS A 83 4.67 -2.19 -9.89
N PHE A 84 3.82 -2.52 -8.93
CA PHE A 84 3.68 -1.74 -7.69
C PHE A 84 4.97 -1.72 -6.86
N VAL A 85 5.59 -2.88 -6.64
CA VAL A 85 6.83 -2.95 -5.84
C VAL A 85 7.98 -2.22 -6.54
N CYS A 86 8.08 -2.33 -7.86
CA CYS A 86 9.09 -1.63 -8.65
C CYS A 86 8.94 -0.11 -8.54
N GLU A 87 7.73 0.42 -8.65
CA GLU A 87 7.48 1.85 -8.48
C GLU A 87 7.77 2.34 -7.05
N MET A 88 7.61 1.49 -6.02
CA MET A 88 8.05 1.82 -4.66
C MET A 88 9.58 1.91 -4.53
N LYS A 89 10.32 1.12 -5.31
CA LYS A 89 11.80 1.11 -5.31
C LYS A 89 12.40 2.20 -6.19
N LYS A 90 11.66 2.69 -7.19
CA LYS A 90 12.13 3.71 -8.13
C LYS A 90 11.94 5.12 -7.58
N ALA A 91 13.05 5.79 -7.31
CA ALA A 91 13.08 7.25 -7.06
C ALA A 91 13.68 8.05 -8.24
N ARG A 92 14.16 7.35 -9.28
CA ARG A 92 14.73 7.94 -10.51
C ARG A 92 13.97 7.45 -11.74
N SER A 93 13.50 8.38 -12.54
CA SER A 93 12.79 8.08 -13.79
C SER A 93 13.67 7.29 -14.76
N TYR A 94 13.04 6.39 -15.51
CA TYR A 94 13.67 5.57 -16.58
C TYR A 94 14.83 4.66 -16.13
N ASP A 95 14.97 4.42 -14.83
CA ASP A 95 15.97 3.52 -14.30
C ASP A 95 15.35 2.24 -13.75
N GLU A 96 15.48 1.16 -14.51
CA GLU A 96 14.96 -0.16 -14.17
C GLU A 96 15.92 -0.96 -13.27
N SER A 97 17.13 -0.46 -13.01
CA SER A 97 18.11 -1.17 -12.16
C SER A 97 17.60 -1.37 -10.73
N PHE A 98 16.74 -0.47 -10.24
CA PHE A 98 16.08 -0.59 -8.93
C PHE A 98 15.15 -1.81 -8.81
N CYS A 99 14.73 -2.38 -9.94
CA CYS A 99 13.77 -3.49 -9.99
C CYS A 99 14.41 -4.82 -10.38
N ALA A 100 15.73 -4.84 -10.59
CA ALA A 100 16.47 -6.02 -11.04
C ALA A 100 16.38 -7.23 -10.07
N SER A 101 16.05 -7.00 -8.80
CA SER A 101 15.85 -8.05 -7.80
C SER A 101 14.45 -8.67 -7.80
N LEU A 102 13.53 -8.18 -8.63
CA LEU A 102 12.13 -8.62 -8.69
C LEU A 102 11.91 -9.64 -9.81
N ASN A 103 12.69 -10.73 -9.76
CA ASN A 103 12.58 -11.88 -10.67
C ASN A 103 11.65 -12.96 -10.14
#